data_AF-A0A0M9GD34-F1
#
_entry.id   AF-A0A0M9GD34-F1
#
_cell.length_a   1.000
_cell.length_b   1.000
_cell.length_c   1.000
_cell.angle_alpha   90.00
_cell.angle_beta   90.00
_cell.angle_gamma   90.00
#
_symmetry.space_group_name_H-M   'P 1'
#
loop_
_entity.id
_entity.type
_entity.pdbx_description
1 polymer ?
#
loop_
_entity_poly.entity_id
_entity_poly.type
_entity_poly.pdbx_seq_one_letter_code
_entity_poly.pdbx_strand_id
1 'polypeptide(L)'
;MRVLQSNAQDDFRVKAYAGTSGVLLAFDLAESRRAGLLGFAIERQVGDKPWRFLFNSLTFPGREHTFPQYHATPSDVAPLQKFRWADYNVEPGSTCNYRVHLAYGTPAAPRLDESLAISVTTDNGMPKNQRVIFNRAVAASQGFERKFPQLDQQLTGQKDLPIEQWPDAARLWLENGLLEALLGFIARARDAQWGLDIAIYEYQLPAIVEAVNAANARGARIRVLYHAKVGDEDTALNEQSLAAIPAASKRGRVTSKIFHDKFIVLSQRDAAGEYQPAAVLCGSTNFTANGVYRQANVIHILDDQRLATEYSQVFEQIWAAPADVAATRKWITQNNPMDPGQPLFAGFSPRTGRADLAEFVQIITAAQKDVLFATAFALPQDILDALLGKPHDDVLRFGLQNTASSISGIHADRTDDFVATALLGSGLEGWIKEGLKGQKGRLLVHTKAIVTDFTTDAPTIISGSHNLSVGASEGNDENFLVIRGDVDLADRYGLEILRFYEHYRFRYYAKKLALKQVQPLAPDDSWSDAYYKDGDLRMLSRLRFAGR
;
A
#
# COMPACT_ATOMS: atom_id res chain seq x y z
N MET A 1 -15.03 -6.70 -3.73
CA MET A 1 -15.78 -6.67 -2.46
C MET A 1 -16.49 -5.33 -2.31
N ARG A 2 -17.42 -5.08 -3.23
CA ARG A 2 -18.06 -3.77 -3.41
C ARG A 2 -19.55 -3.90 -3.26
N VAL A 3 -20.16 -2.96 -2.55
CA VAL A 3 -21.62 -2.89 -2.38
C VAL A 3 -22.05 -1.48 -2.70
N LEU A 4 -23.16 -1.31 -3.41
CA LEU A 4 -23.76 -0.01 -3.73
C LEU A 4 -25.20 -0.04 -3.24
N GLN A 5 -25.60 1.01 -2.55
CA GLN A 5 -26.98 1.28 -2.17
C GLN A 5 -27.37 2.66 -2.70
N SER A 6 -28.58 2.77 -3.24
CA SER A 6 -29.22 4.03 -3.59
C SER A 6 -30.65 4.08 -3.05
N ASN A 7 -31.22 5.28 -2.97
CA ASN A 7 -32.64 5.43 -2.75
C ASN A 7 -33.43 5.29 -4.07
N ALA A 8 -34.76 5.28 -3.99
CA ALA A 8 -35.61 4.99 -5.15
C ALA A 8 -35.48 6.03 -6.28
N GLN A 9 -35.22 7.29 -5.93
CA GLN A 9 -35.01 8.39 -6.87
C GLN A 9 -33.59 8.42 -7.42
N ASP A 10 -32.69 7.60 -6.86
CA ASP A 10 -31.27 7.57 -7.17
C ASP A 10 -30.61 8.94 -7.02
N ASP A 11 -31.10 9.76 -6.08
CA ASP A 11 -30.61 11.10 -5.78
C ASP A 11 -29.74 11.13 -4.51
N PHE A 12 -29.62 9.99 -3.82
CA PHE A 12 -28.64 9.72 -2.77
C PHE A 12 -28.08 8.29 -2.94
N ARG A 13 -26.75 8.16 -2.96
CA ARG A 13 -26.01 6.89 -3.10
C ARG A 13 -24.94 6.72 -2.04
N VAL A 14 -24.70 5.48 -1.64
CA VAL A 14 -23.57 5.05 -0.81
C VAL A 14 -22.94 3.82 -1.44
N LYS A 15 -21.65 3.88 -1.77
CA LYS A 15 -20.86 2.74 -2.24
C LYS A 15 -19.78 2.41 -1.22
N ALA A 16 -19.64 1.13 -0.88
CA ALA A 16 -18.60 0.61 -0.02
C ALA A 16 -17.59 -0.20 -0.85
N TYR A 17 -16.31 -0.03 -0.56
CA TYR A 17 -15.20 -0.85 -1.06
C TYR A 17 -14.49 -1.42 0.15
N ALA A 18 -14.38 -2.74 0.26
CA ALA A 18 -13.69 -3.37 1.37
C ALA A 18 -12.35 -3.97 0.96
N GLY A 19 -11.32 -3.67 1.73
CA GLY A 19 -10.01 -4.30 1.66
C GLY A 19 -9.85 -5.30 2.81
N THR A 20 -8.61 -5.58 3.20
CA THR A 20 -8.31 -6.50 4.31
C THR A 20 -8.46 -5.85 5.68
N SER A 21 -8.03 -4.59 5.83
CA SER A 21 -8.07 -3.85 7.12
C SER A 21 -8.65 -2.44 6.98
N GLY A 22 -9.43 -2.22 5.93
CA GLY A 22 -10.11 -0.94 5.68
C GLY A 22 -11.42 -1.12 4.92
N VAL A 23 -12.37 -0.23 5.17
CA VAL A 23 -13.55 -0.01 4.32
C VAL A 23 -13.60 1.44 3.89
N LEU A 24 -13.67 1.68 2.59
CA LEU A 24 -13.90 2.98 1.99
C LEU A 24 -15.38 3.13 1.69
N LEU A 25 -16.00 4.17 2.24
CA LEU A 25 -17.34 4.61 1.92
C LEU A 25 -17.26 5.83 1.00
N ALA A 26 -18.04 5.82 -0.06
CA ALA A 26 -18.19 6.92 -0.98
C ALA A 26 -19.66 7.27 -1.15
N PHE A 27 -19.95 8.56 -1.28
CA PHE A 27 -21.29 9.10 -1.28
C PHE A 27 -21.51 9.90 -2.56
N ASP A 28 -22.74 9.92 -3.06
CA ASP A 28 -23.19 10.91 -4.04
C ASP A 28 -24.57 11.41 -3.63
N LEU A 29 -24.81 12.70 -3.85
CA LEU A 29 -26.06 13.37 -3.52
C LEU A 29 -26.39 14.34 -4.67
N ALA A 30 -27.64 14.32 -5.14
CA ALA A 30 -28.09 15.26 -6.16
C ALA A 30 -27.99 16.72 -5.66
N GLU A 31 -27.66 17.63 -6.56
CA GLU A 31 -27.44 19.04 -6.21
C GLU A 31 -28.67 19.70 -5.60
N SER A 32 -29.88 19.30 -6.05
CA SER A 32 -31.16 19.76 -5.52
C SER A 32 -31.34 19.49 -4.01
N ARG A 33 -30.57 18.55 -3.45
CA ARG A 33 -30.64 18.16 -2.03
C ARG A 33 -29.54 18.78 -1.18
N ARG A 34 -28.67 19.60 -1.77
CA ARG A 34 -27.51 20.19 -1.10
C ARG A 34 -27.89 21.31 -0.13
N ALA A 35 -28.96 22.03 -0.42
CA ALA A 35 -29.38 23.20 0.36
C ALA A 35 -29.46 22.88 1.86
N GLY A 36 -28.58 23.52 2.65
CA GLY A 36 -28.50 23.36 4.11
C GLY A 36 -27.83 22.06 4.61
N LEU A 37 -27.21 21.28 3.73
CA LEU A 37 -26.46 20.08 4.10
C LEU A 37 -25.21 20.44 4.91
N LEU A 38 -25.19 20.05 6.18
CA LEU A 38 -24.05 20.24 7.07
C LEU A 38 -22.94 19.19 6.86
N GLY A 39 -23.28 18.03 6.30
CA GLY A 39 -22.36 16.93 6.02
C GLY A 39 -23.04 15.56 6.14
N PHE A 40 -22.23 14.53 6.37
CA PHE A 40 -22.69 13.15 6.56
C PHE A 40 -22.39 12.65 7.97
N ALA A 41 -23.38 12.06 8.64
CA ALA A 41 -23.14 11.29 9.86
C ALA A 41 -23.08 9.80 9.52
N ILE A 42 -22.11 9.08 10.09
CA ILE A 42 -21.89 7.67 9.78
C ILE A 42 -21.96 6.87 11.07
N GLU A 43 -22.90 5.95 11.16
CA GLU A 43 -22.93 4.92 12.20
C GLU A 43 -22.29 3.63 11.68
N ARG A 44 -21.59 2.93 12.57
CA ARG A 44 -21.02 1.62 12.31
C ARG A 44 -21.46 0.60 13.36
N GLN A 45 -21.68 -0.61 12.90
CA GLN A 45 -21.83 -1.82 13.71
C GLN A 45 -20.93 -2.93 13.13
N VAL A 46 -20.33 -3.74 14.00
CA VAL A 46 -19.57 -4.95 13.61
C VAL A 46 -20.05 -6.13 14.41
N GLY A 47 -20.49 -7.18 13.72
CA GLY A 47 -21.22 -8.29 14.35
C GLY A 47 -22.36 -7.77 15.22
N ASP A 48 -22.47 -8.30 16.43
CA ASP A 48 -23.55 -7.97 17.37
C ASP A 48 -23.26 -6.75 18.26
N LYS A 49 -22.17 -6.00 17.99
CA LYS A 49 -21.83 -4.80 18.76
C LYS A 49 -22.89 -3.70 18.55
N PRO A 50 -23.12 -2.80 19.51
CA PRO A 50 -24.01 -1.66 19.30
C PRO A 50 -23.56 -0.76 18.15
N TRP A 51 -24.52 -0.14 17.48
CA TRP A 51 -24.27 0.95 16.54
C TRP A 51 -23.57 2.11 17.25
N ARG A 52 -22.54 2.67 16.62
CA ARG A 52 -21.81 3.83 17.12
C ARG A 52 -21.49 4.77 15.98
N PHE A 53 -21.72 6.08 16.19
CA PHE A 53 -21.24 7.10 15.27
C PHE A 53 -19.71 7.09 15.19
N LEU A 54 -19.18 7.16 13.98
CA LEU A 54 -17.78 7.42 13.73
C LEU A 54 -17.44 8.83 14.24
N PHE A 55 -16.19 9.00 14.66
CA PHE A 55 -15.70 10.28 15.17
C PHE A 55 -15.16 11.18 14.06
N ASN A 56 -15.40 12.47 14.22
CA ASN A 56 -14.79 13.56 13.49
C ASN A 56 -13.76 14.27 14.39
N SER A 57 -12.58 14.57 13.84
CA SER A 57 -11.54 15.35 14.53
C SER A 57 -11.73 16.86 14.38
N LEU A 58 -12.78 17.30 13.69
CA LEU A 58 -13.14 18.71 13.52
C LEU A 58 -14.48 19.01 14.21
N THR A 59 -14.67 20.26 14.59
CA THR A 59 -15.93 20.80 15.14
C THR A 59 -16.36 22.02 14.33
N PHE A 60 -17.62 22.45 14.52
CA PHE A 60 -18.06 23.76 14.04
C PHE A 60 -17.37 24.90 14.81
N PRO A 61 -17.31 26.12 14.26
CA PRO A 61 -16.65 27.25 14.90
C PRO A 61 -17.12 27.49 16.34
N GLY A 62 -16.17 27.67 17.27
CA GLY A 62 -16.44 27.95 18.68
C GLY A 62 -17.00 26.77 19.49
N ARG A 63 -16.94 25.54 18.96
CA ARG A 63 -17.38 24.33 19.67
C ARG A 63 -16.20 23.51 20.17
N GLU A 64 -16.28 23.13 21.45
CA GLU A 64 -15.40 22.14 22.05
C GLU A 64 -15.71 20.72 21.55
N HIS A 65 -14.72 19.84 21.63
CA HIS A 65 -14.93 18.42 21.36
C HIS A 65 -15.82 17.77 22.41
N THR A 66 -16.72 16.87 21.97
CA THR A 66 -17.52 16.05 22.90
C THR A 66 -16.63 15.15 23.76
N PHE A 67 -15.53 14.65 23.19
CA PHE A 67 -14.51 13.88 23.91
C PHE A 67 -13.15 14.58 23.79
N PRO A 68 -12.85 15.57 24.66
CA PRO A 68 -11.62 16.35 24.60
C PRO A 68 -10.35 15.50 24.64
N GLN A 69 -10.34 14.41 25.42
CA GLN A 69 -9.20 13.50 25.56
C GLN A 69 -8.82 12.76 24.26
N TYR A 70 -9.73 12.70 23.29
CA TYR A 70 -9.50 12.07 21.99
C TYR A 70 -9.44 13.07 20.84
N HIS A 71 -9.67 14.36 21.13
CA HIS A 71 -9.91 15.41 20.14
C HIS A 71 -10.92 14.95 19.09
N ALA A 72 -12.08 14.51 19.58
CA ALA A 72 -13.08 13.83 18.78
C ALA A 72 -14.51 14.21 19.17
N THR A 73 -15.36 14.30 18.15
CA THR A 73 -16.80 14.52 18.29
C THR A 73 -17.54 13.49 17.42
N PRO A 74 -18.60 12.82 17.93
CA PRO A 74 -19.46 11.96 17.12
C PRO A 74 -19.99 12.65 15.85
N SER A 75 -20.04 11.93 14.73
CA SER A 75 -20.40 12.50 13.42
C SER A 75 -21.87 12.96 13.31
N ASP A 76 -22.75 12.55 14.21
CA ASP A 76 -24.09 13.11 14.34
C ASP A 76 -24.09 14.53 14.94
N VAL A 77 -23.08 14.87 15.73
CA VAL A 77 -22.89 16.21 16.33
C VAL A 77 -21.95 17.06 15.46
N ALA A 78 -20.95 16.45 14.83
CA ALA A 78 -20.01 17.09 13.92
C ALA A 78 -19.92 16.32 12.58
N PRO A 79 -20.86 16.57 11.65
CA PRO A 79 -20.94 15.85 10.38
C PRO A 79 -19.65 15.90 9.56
N LEU A 80 -19.38 14.82 8.84
CA LEU A 80 -18.22 14.69 7.97
C LEU A 80 -18.48 15.46 6.66
N GLN A 81 -17.65 16.46 6.39
CA GLN A 81 -17.74 17.32 5.20
C GLN A 81 -16.85 16.79 4.07
N LYS A 82 -17.09 15.54 3.67
CA LYS A 82 -16.43 14.87 2.54
C LYS A 82 -17.37 13.84 1.91
N PHE A 83 -17.28 13.67 0.59
CA PHE A 83 -18.01 12.62 -0.15
C PHE A 83 -17.32 11.25 -0.15
N ARG A 84 -16.21 11.11 0.60
CA ARG A 84 -15.48 9.85 0.75
C ARG A 84 -14.86 9.77 2.14
N TRP A 85 -15.06 8.65 2.83
CA TRP A 85 -14.53 8.40 4.17
C TRP A 85 -14.05 6.95 4.30
N ALA A 86 -12.91 6.74 4.95
CA ALA A 86 -12.35 5.41 5.14
C ALA A 86 -12.28 5.05 6.63
N ASP A 87 -12.74 3.85 6.97
CA ASP A 87 -12.63 3.25 8.28
C ASP A 87 -11.52 2.19 8.29
N TYR A 88 -10.39 2.51 8.94
CA TYR A 88 -9.22 1.64 9.06
C TYR A 88 -9.16 0.89 10.40
N ASN A 89 -10.25 0.88 11.15
CA ASN A 89 -10.38 0.14 12.41
C ASN A 89 -11.28 -1.09 12.20
N VAL A 90 -11.10 -1.80 11.08
CA VAL A 90 -11.83 -3.01 10.71
C VAL A 90 -10.88 -4.20 10.69
N GLU A 91 -11.37 -5.36 11.12
CA GLU A 91 -10.58 -6.59 11.17
C GLU A 91 -10.75 -7.39 9.86
N PRO A 92 -9.77 -8.18 9.44
CA PRO A 92 -9.90 -9.08 8.30
C PRO A 92 -11.06 -10.07 8.44
N GLY A 93 -11.79 -10.33 7.36
CA GLY A 93 -12.90 -11.30 7.31
C GLY A 93 -14.14 -10.90 8.12
N SER A 94 -14.25 -9.64 8.54
CA SER A 94 -15.36 -9.16 9.36
C SER A 94 -16.44 -8.48 8.52
N THR A 95 -17.71 -8.78 8.81
CA THR A 95 -18.85 -8.04 8.25
C THR A 95 -19.04 -6.74 9.04
N CYS A 96 -18.94 -5.62 8.33
CA CYS A 96 -19.17 -4.29 8.85
C CYS A 96 -20.49 -3.75 8.27
N ASN A 97 -21.37 -3.30 9.15
CA ASN A 97 -22.60 -2.62 8.80
C ASN A 97 -22.39 -1.12 9.00
N TYR A 98 -22.74 -0.33 8.00
CA TYR A 98 -22.70 1.13 8.04
C TYR A 98 -24.08 1.70 7.76
N ARG A 99 -24.38 2.84 8.37
CA ARG A 99 -25.53 3.67 8.04
C ARG A 99 -25.04 5.10 7.85
N VAL A 100 -25.29 5.66 6.67
CA VAL A 100 -24.87 7.02 6.31
C VAL A 100 -26.11 7.89 6.27
N HIS A 101 -26.14 8.91 7.11
CA HIS A 101 -27.21 9.88 7.21
C HIS A 101 -26.83 11.19 6.54
N LEU A 102 -27.80 11.82 5.90
CA LEU A 102 -27.72 13.23 5.55
C LEU A 102 -27.93 14.06 6.83
N ALA A 103 -27.04 14.99 7.12
CA ALA A 103 -27.16 15.88 8.27
C ALA A 103 -27.51 17.30 7.81
N TYR A 104 -28.65 17.82 8.27
CA TYR A 104 -29.14 19.17 8.02
C TYR A 104 -29.32 19.93 9.35
N GLY A 105 -30.00 21.08 9.33
CA GLY A 105 -30.34 21.84 10.53
C GLY A 105 -29.38 23.00 10.75
N THR A 106 -28.86 23.14 11.97
CA THR A 106 -27.89 24.20 12.29
C THR A 106 -26.66 23.60 12.97
N PRO A 107 -25.50 24.27 12.93
CA PRO A 107 -24.31 23.84 13.69
C PRO A 107 -24.55 23.60 15.19
N ALA A 108 -25.57 24.25 15.77
CA ALA A 108 -25.92 24.10 17.18
C ALA A 108 -26.83 22.89 17.47
N ALA A 109 -27.57 22.46 16.46
CA ALA A 109 -28.51 21.35 16.54
C ALA A 109 -28.59 20.66 15.16
N PRO A 110 -27.56 19.87 14.79
CA PRO A 110 -27.63 19.04 13.60
C PRO A 110 -28.81 18.07 13.71
N ARG A 111 -29.49 17.85 12.59
CA ARG A 111 -30.62 16.92 12.48
C ARG A 111 -30.29 15.90 11.40
N LEU A 112 -30.31 14.63 11.78
CA LEU A 112 -30.18 13.52 10.84
C LEU A 112 -31.50 13.32 10.10
N ASP A 113 -31.41 13.17 8.79
CA ASP A 113 -32.53 12.94 7.89
C ASP A 113 -32.40 11.54 7.25
N GLU A 114 -32.81 11.37 5.98
CA GLU A 114 -32.66 10.13 5.22
C GLU A 114 -31.29 9.48 5.40
N SER A 115 -31.30 8.16 5.49
CA SER A 115 -30.10 7.35 5.62
C SER A 115 -30.12 6.14 4.71
N LEU A 116 -28.95 5.75 4.22
CA LEU A 116 -28.76 4.48 3.52
C LEU A 116 -27.89 3.56 4.36
N ALA A 117 -28.35 2.33 4.52
CA ALA A 117 -27.62 1.27 5.20
C ALA A 117 -26.91 0.38 4.19
N ILE A 118 -25.68 -0.03 4.51
CA ILE A 118 -24.86 -0.90 3.67
C ILE A 118 -24.13 -1.90 4.54
N SER A 119 -24.08 -3.16 4.11
CA SER A 119 -23.32 -4.22 4.76
C SER A 119 -22.23 -4.68 3.81
N VAL A 120 -20.99 -4.75 4.29
CA VAL A 120 -19.85 -5.19 3.49
C VAL A 120 -18.93 -6.07 4.34
N THR A 121 -18.37 -7.10 3.72
CA THR A 121 -17.43 -8.00 4.40
C THR A 121 -16.02 -7.71 3.91
N THR A 122 -15.09 -7.49 4.84
CA THR A 122 -13.68 -7.32 4.54
C THR A 122 -13.06 -8.62 4.08
N ASP A 123 -12.03 -8.50 3.25
CA ASP A 123 -11.22 -9.66 2.88
C ASP A 123 -10.55 -10.26 4.11
N ASN A 124 -10.45 -11.59 4.16
CA ASN A 124 -9.77 -12.28 5.27
C ASN A 124 -8.24 -12.38 5.09
N GLY A 125 -7.68 -11.83 4.01
CA GLY A 125 -6.26 -11.93 3.66
C GLY A 125 -5.85 -13.31 3.12
N MET A 126 -6.81 -14.22 2.93
CA MET A 126 -6.59 -15.63 2.64
C MET A 126 -7.36 -16.12 1.40
N PRO A 127 -7.41 -15.39 0.28
CA PRO A 127 -8.02 -15.93 -0.94
C PRO A 127 -7.20 -17.12 -1.44
N LYS A 128 -7.85 -18.00 -2.20
CA LYS A 128 -7.23 -19.19 -2.77
C LYS A 128 -6.15 -18.76 -3.78
N ASN A 129 -4.96 -19.37 -3.71
CA ASN A 129 -3.82 -19.22 -4.62
C ASN A 129 -3.04 -17.88 -4.60
N GLN A 130 -3.57 -16.78 -4.04
CA GLN A 130 -2.82 -15.51 -3.99
C GLN A 130 -3.09 -14.69 -2.74
N ARG A 131 -2.18 -14.72 -1.76
CA ARG A 131 -2.27 -13.87 -0.57
C ARG A 131 -1.44 -12.61 -0.76
N VAL A 132 -2.01 -11.46 -0.42
CA VAL A 132 -1.32 -10.16 -0.49
C VAL A 132 -1.43 -9.48 0.86
N ILE A 133 -0.28 -9.16 1.44
CA ILE A 133 -0.20 -8.63 2.80
C ILE A 133 0.63 -7.34 2.79
N PHE A 134 0.03 -6.28 3.30
CA PHE A 134 0.68 -5.00 3.56
C PHE A 134 1.01 -4.87 5.03
N ASN A 135 2.22 -4.40 5.34
CA ASN A 135 2.50 -3.93 6.69
C ASN A 135 1.85 -2.55 6.93
N ARG A 136 1.74 -2.16 8.19
CA ARG A 136 1.09 -0.88 8.54
C ARG A 136 2.01 0.31 8.31
N ALA A 137 3.29 0.16 8.71
CA ALA A 137 4.39 1.12 8.52
C ALA A 137 4.09 2.57 8.92
N VAL A 138 3.44 2.76 10.08
CA VAL A 138 2.97 4.08 10.56
C VAL A 138 3.34 4.33 12.03
N ALA A 139 4.58 4.00 12.41
CA ALA A 139 5.07 4.21 13.78
C ALA A 139 5.02 5.69 14.22
N ALA A 140 5.09 6.64 13.27
CA ALA A 140 4.98 8.07 13.53
C ALA A 140 3.53 8.61 13.49
N SER A 141 2.51 7.74 13.49
CA SER A 141 1.11 8.16 13.37
C SER A 141 0.41 8.37 14.71
N GLN A 142 -0.61 9.22 14.69
CA GLN A 142 -1.56 9.42 15.78
C GLN A 142 -2.14 8.09 16.32
N GLY A 143 -2.38 7.12 15.43
CA GLY A 143 -2.92 5.81 15.82
C GLY A 143 -1.92 4.97 16.61
N PHE A 144 -0.63 5.01 16.23
CA PHE A 144 0.42 4.31 16.97
C PHE A 144 0.62 4.93 18.35
N GLU A 145 0.73 6.26 18.42
CA GLU A 145 0.95 6.96 19.68
C GLU A 145 -0.20 6.74 20.67
N ARG A 146 -1.46 6.80 20.20
CA ARG A 146 -2.64 6.50 21.04
C ARG A 146 -2.66 5.06 21.54
N LYS A 147 -2.16 4.11 20.74
CA LYS A 147 -2.16 2.67 21.07
C LYS A 147 -0.97 2.27 21.94
N PHE A 148 0.18 2.92 21.79
CA PHE A 148 1.43 2.62 22.49
C PHE A 148 2.09 3.88 23.09
N PRO A 149 1.39 4.63 23.97
CA PRO A 149 1.87 5.93 24.46
C PRO A 149 3.17 5.83 25.26
N GLN A 150 3.35 4.73 26.01
CA GLN A 150 4.56 4.47 26.80
C GLN A 150 5.79 4.26 25.90
N LEU A 151 5.61 3.55 24.78
CA LEU A 151 6.68 3.31 23.82
C LEU A 151 7.05 4.61 23.08
N ASP A 152 6.07 5.43 22.69
CA ASP A 152 6.38 6.74 22.09
C ASP A 152 7.19 7.63 23.05
N GLN A 153 6.82 7.65 24.33
CA GLN A 153 7.57 8.37 25.35
C GLN A 153 9.01 7.83 25.47
N GLN A 154 9.20 6.51 25.47
CA GLN A 154 10.52 5.90 25.49
C GLN A 154 11.35 6.28 24.26
N LEU A 155 10.78 6.20 23.05
CA LEU A 155 11.45 6.57 21.80
C LEU A 155 11.81 8.06 21.73
N THR A 156 11.09 8.91 22.48
CA THR A 156 11.45 10.31 22.65
C THR A 156 12.75 10.48 23.44
N GLY A 157 12.94 9.67 24.49
CA GLY A 157 14.16 9.66 25.30
C GLY A 157 15.31 8.84 24.69
N GLN A 158 15.00 7.83 23.89
CA GLN A 158 15.95 6.87 23.30
C GLN A 158 15.66 6.68 21.79
N LYS A 159 16.05 7.66 20.99
CA LYS A 159 15.70 7.72 19.55
C LYS A 159 16.26 6.60 18.70
N ASP A 160 17.32 5.93 19.17
CA ASP A 160 18.04 4.89 18.43
C ASP A 160 17.73 3.47 18.93
N LEU A 161 16.69 3.31 19.77
CA LEU A 161 16.26 1.99 20.26
C LEU A 161 15.91 1.07 19.06
N PRO A 162 16.63 -0.05 18.87
CA PRO A 162 16.34 -1.00 17.80
C PRO A 162 14.92 -1.52 17.90
N ILE A 163 14.24 -1.70 16.75
CA ILE A 163 12.84 -2.11 16.75
C ILE A 163 12.64 -3.51 17.29
N GLU A 164 13.67 -4.34 17.22
CA GLU A 164 13.74 -5.69 17.78
C GLU A 164 13.63 -5.68 19.32
N GLN A 165 13.96 -4.56 19.97
CA GLN A 165 13.82 -4.37 21.42
C GLN A 165 12.48 -3.74 21.80
N TRP A 166 11.62 -3.43 20.84
CA TRP A 166 10.29 -2.89 21.12
C TRP A 166 9.35 -4.00 21.62
N PRO A 167 8.34 -3.66 22.44
CA PRO A 167 7.30 -4.59 22.85
C PRO A 167 6.68 -5.33 21.65
N ASP A 168 6.47 -6.63 21.81
CA ASP A 168 5.93 -7.52 20.77
C ASP A 168 4.62 -7.01 20.18
N ALA A 169 3.71 -6.51 21.04
CA ALA A 169 2.43 -5.96 20.61
C ALA A 169 2.58 -4.79 19.62
N ALA A 170 3.61 -3.96 19.78
CA ALA A 170 3.89 -2.86 18.85
C ALA A 170 4.49 -3.37 17.54
N ARG A 171 5.40 -4.35 17.61
CA ARG A 171 6.01 -4.99 16.43
C ARG A 171 4.95 -5.70 15.58
N LEU A 172 4.10 -6.51 16.21
CA LEU A 172 2.99 -7.23 15.57
C LEU A 172 1.99 -6.26 14.92
N TRP A 173 1.66 -5.16 15.59
CA TRP A 173 0.75 -4.16 15.02
C TRP A 173 1.35 -3.46 13.79
N LEU A 174 2.67 -3.27 13.75
CA LEU A 174 3.36 -2.65 12.62
C LEU A 174 3.54 -3.60 11.43
N GLU A 175 3.95 -4.85 11.67
CA GLU A 175 4.13 -5.83 10.60
C GLU A 175 2.79 -6.33 10.03
N ASN A 176 1.71 -6.31 10.82
CA ASN A 176 0.34 -6.54 10.36
C ASN A 176 0.17 -7.86 9.59
N GLY A 177 0.77 -8.94 10.12
CA GLY A 177 0.76 -10.29 9.53
C GLY A 177 1.75 -10.51 8.38
N LEU A 178 2.49 -9.48 7.93
CA LEU A 178 3.48 -9.60 6.86
C LEU A 178 4.62 -10.54 7.24
N LEU A 179 5.21 -10.37 8.42
CA LEU A 179 6.28 -11.23 8.90
C LEU A 179 5.76 -12.64 9.16
N GLU A 180 4.59 -12.76 9.78
CA GLU A 180 3.96 -14.06 10.03
C GLU A 180 3.78 -14.85 8.72
N ALA A 181 3.23 -14.22 7.69
CA ALA A 181 3.02 -14.84 6.39
C ALA A 181 4.34 -15.23 5.70
N LEU A 182 5.38 -14.39 5.80
CA LEU A 182 6.71 -14.68 5.27
C LEU A 182 7.34 -15.89 5.98
N LEU A 183 7.34 -15.90 7.32
CA LEU A 183 7.85 -17.02 8.11
C LEU A 183 7.05 -18.30 7.84
N GLY A 184 5.73 -18.19 7.71
CA GLY A 184 4.84 -19.29 7.34
C GLY A 184 5.16 -19.87 5.95
N PHE A 185 5.56 -19.04 4.98
CA PHE A 185 6.02 -19.51 3.67
C PHE A 185 7.31 -20.32 3.78
N ILE A 186 8.31 -19.82 4.53
CA ILE A 186 9.58 -20.54 4.77
C ILE A 186 9.33 -21.86 5.50
N ALA A 187 8.40 -21.87 6.47
CA ALA A 187 8.05 -23.07 7.24
C ALA A 187 7.44 -24.21 6.39
N ARG A 188 6.98 -23.93 5.16
CA ARG A 188 6.53 -24.97 4.22
C ARG A 188 7.67 -25.91 3.80
N ALA A 189 8.93 -25.48 3.89
CA ALA A 189 10.08 -26.33 3.67
C ALA A 189 10.35 -27.21 4.90
N ARG A 190 9.66 -28.34 4.97
CA ARG A 190 9.57 -29.18 6.18
C ARG A 190 10.75 -30.13 6.36
N ASP A 191 11.32 -30.60 5.26
CA ASP A 191 12.36 -31.64 5.23
C ASP A 191 13.04 -31.68 3.84
N ALA A 192 13.83 -32.72 3.58
CA ALA A 192 14.55 -32.95 2.33
C ALA A 192 13.67 -33.20 1.09
N GLN A 193 12.35 -33.26 1.21
CA GLN A 193 11.43 -33.23 0.07
C GLN A 193 11.14 -31.80 -0.40
N TRP A 194 11.59 -30.78 0.32
CA TRP A 194 11.29 -29.39 0.02
C TRP A 194 12.54 -28.55 -0.19
N GLY A 195 12.42 -27.54 -1.04
CA GLY A 195 13.51 -26.62 -1.38
C GLY A 195 13.06 -25.17 -1.34
N LEU A 196 13.97 -24.29 -0.95
CA LEU A 196 13.81 -22.83 -1.00
C LEU A 196 14.95 -22.23 -1.82
N ASP A 197 14.58 -21.49 -2.85
CA ASP A 197 15.49 -20.65 -3.63
C ASP A 197 15.18 -19.18 -3.32
N ILE A 198 16.08 -18.52 -2.60
CA ILE A 198 15.89 -17.16 -2.05
C ILE A 198 16.75 -16.19 -2.84
N ALA A 199 16.13 -15.18 -3.46
CA ALA A 199 16.80 -14.07 -4.14
C ALA A 199 16.44 -12.76 -3.43
N ILE A 200 17.42 -12.14 -2.77
CA ILE A 200 17.14 -11.04 -1.85
C ILE A 200 18.24 -9.97 -1.85
N TYR A 201 17.82 -8.70 -1.87
CA TYR A 201 18.70 -7.54 -1.74
C TYR A 201 19.35 -7.47 -0.34
N GLU A 202 18.55 -7.28 0.70
CA GLU A 202 19.00 -7.23 2.09
C GLU A 202 18.41 -8.42 2.88
N TYR A 203 19.29 -9.20 3.50
CA TYR A 203 19.00 -10.41 4.27
C TYR A 203 19.54 -10.26 5.70
N GLN A 204 18.83 -9.53 6.56
CA GLN A 204 19.38 -9.02 7.82
C GLN A 204 18.49 -9.24 9.04
N LEU A 205 17.18 -9.46 8.86
CA LEU A 205 16.23 -9.56 9.97
C LEU A 205 16.39 -10.93 10.68
N PRO A 206 16.78 -10.96 11.97
CA PRO A 206 17.10 -12.22 12.66
C PRO A 206 16.01 -13.29 12.60
N ALA A 207 14.74 -12.91 12.77
CA ALA A 207 13.62 -13.85 12.70
C ALA A 207 13.54 -14.60 11.36
N ILE A 208 13.86 -13.93 10.25
CA ILE A 208 13.87 -14.54 8.91
C ILE A 208 15.10 -15.43 8.75
N VAL A 209 16.28 -14.92 9.17
CA VAL A 209 17.55 -15.67 9.16
C VAL A 209 17.39 -16.99 9.92
N GLU A 210 16.83 -16.94 11.13
CA GLU A 210 16.57 -18.08 11.98
C GLU A 210 15.59 -19.07 11.33
N ALA A 211 14.53 -18.60 10.68
CA ALA A 211 13.56 -19.47 10.02
C ALA A 211 14.17 -20.23 8.84
N VAL A 212 15.04 -19.60 8.04
CA VAL A 212 15.77 -20.27 6.95
C VAL A 212 16.81 -21.24 7.50
N ASN A 213 17.56 -20.84 8.55
CA ASN A 213 18.50 -21.74 9.22
C ASN A 213 17.79 -22.96 9.80
N ALA A 214 16.59 -22.79 10.37
CA ALA A 214 15.77 -23.90 10.84
C ALA A 214 15.29 -24.80 9.69
N ALA A 215 14.93 -24.24 8.52
CA ALA A 215 14.60 -25.03 7.34
C ALA A 215 15.79 -25.86 6.84
N ASN A 216 16.99 -25.25 6.80
CA ASN A 216 18.23 -25.95 6.49
C ASN A 216 18.51 -27.08 7.50
N ALA A 217 18.33 -26.82 8.80
CA ALA A 217 18.54 -27.82 9.86
C ALA A 217 17.54 -29.00 9.79
N ARG A 218 16.33 -28.79 9.25
CA ARG A 218 15.38 -29.86 8.94
C ARG A 218 15.76 -30.68 7.70
N GLY A 219 16.78 -30.27 6.96
CA GLY A 219 17.26 -30.96 5.76
C GLY A 219 16.64 -30.48 4.45
N ALA A 220 15.86 -29.39 4.45
CA ALA A 220 15.37 -28.79 3.22
C ALA A 220 16.52 -28.24 2.35
N ARG A 221 16.39 -28.31 1.03
CA ARG A 221 17.39 -27.73 0.11
C ARG A 221 17.29 -26.21 0.13
N ILE A 222 18.31 -25.54 0.66
CA ILE A 222 18.38 -24.07 0.63
C ILE A 222 19.40 -23.62 -0.41
N ARG A 223 19.00 -22.66 -1.25
CA ARG A 223 19.90 -21.85 -2.09
C ARG A 223 19.61 -20.37 -1.90
N VAL A 224 20.65 -19.55 -1.71
CA VAL A 224 20.50 -18.10 -1.52
C VAL A 224 21.35 -17.32 -2.51
N LEU A 225 20.69 -16.50 -3.33
CA LEU A 225 21.30 -15.38 -4.03
C LEU A 225 21.11 -14.12 -3.17
N TYR A 226 22.22 -13.43 -2.88
CA TYR A 226 22.21 -12.19 -2.09
C TYR A 226 22.93 -11.06 -2.83
N HIS A 227 22.62 -9.81 -2.48
CA HIS A 227 23.31 -8.66 -3.08
C HIS A 227 24.80 -8.69 -2.71
N ALA A 228 25.66 -8.66 -3.74
CA ALA A 228 27.09 -8.55 -3.56
C ALA A 228 27.69 -7.46 -4.44
N LYS A 229 28.34 -6.48 -3.81
CA LYS A 229 29.02 -5.38 -4.47
C LYS A 229 30.28 -5.01 -3.69
N VAL A 230 31.35 -4.71 -4.42
CA VAL A 230 32.65 -4.39 -3.80
C VAL A 230 32.52 -3.15 -2.92
N GLY A 231 32.93 -3.27 -1.66
CA GLY A 231 32.93 -2.17 -0.68
C GLY A 231 31.54 -1.77 -0.17
N ASP A 232 30.53 -2.62 -0.35
CA ASP A 232 29.14 -2.36 0.04
C ASP A 232 28.82 -2.96 1.42
N GLU A 233 28.17 -2.17 2.30
CA GLU A 233 27.84 -2.58 3.67
C GLU A 233 26.78 -3.68 3.71
N ASP A 234 25.77 -3.62 2.84
CA ASP A 234 24.71 -4.63 2.76
C ASP A 234 25.29 -5.99 2.36
N THR A 235 26.33 -6.01 1.53
CA THR A 235 27.07 -7.24 1.19
C THR A 235 27.66 -7.90 2.45
N ALA A 236 28.34 -7.13 3.30
CA ALA A 236 28.94 -7.67 4.53
C ALA A 236 27.87 -8.17 5.51
N LEU A 237 26.76 -7.43 5.66
CA LEU A 237 25.64 -7.83 6.54
C LEU A 237 24.93 -9.10 6.03
N ASN A 238 24.76 -9.24 4.71
CA ASN A 238 24.22 -10.45 4.10
C ASN A 238 25.13 -11.66 4.38
N GLU A 239 26.44 -11.51 4.19
CA GLU A 239 27.41 -12.60 4.43
C GLU A 239 27.44 -13.05 5.88
N GLN A 240 27.39 -12.10 6.82
CA GLN A 240 27.26 -12.38 8.24
C GLN A 240 25.98 -13.15 8.55
N SER A 241 24.84 -12.70 8.02
CA SER A 241 23.54 -13.34 8.26
C SER A 241 23.44 -14.74 7.63
N LEU A 242 24.22 -15.00 6.58
CA LEU A 242 24.30 -16.29 5.91
C LEU A 242 25.35 -17.24 6.48
N ALA A 243 26.01 -16.92 7.60
CA ALA A 243 27.12 -17.70 8.15
C ALA A 243 26.77 -19.20 8.39
N ALA A 244 25.52 -19.50 8.77
CA ALA A 244 25.04 -20.86 9.00
C ALA A 244 24.64 -21.64 7.73
N ILE A 245 24.52 -20.95 6.59
CA ILE A 245 24.20 -21.57 5.29
C ILE A 245 25.49 -22.05 4.63
N PRO A 246 25.56 -23.32 4.15
CA PRO A 246 26.74 -23.87 3.50
C PRO A 246 27.20 -23.00 2.32
N ALA A 247 28.52 -22.90 2.10
CA ALA A 247 29.08 -22.10 1.02
C ALA A 247 28.57 -22.53 -0.38
N ALA A 248 28.34 -23.83 -0.60
CA ALA A 248 27.76 -24.34 -1.84
C ALA A 248 26.28 -23.93 -2.05
N SER A 249 25.59 -23.53 -0.98
CA SER A 249 24.19 -23.14 -0.93
C SER A 249 23.98 -21.62 -0.96
N LYS A 250 25.02 -20.82 -1.16
CA LYS A 250 24.89 -19.36 -1.27
C LYS A 250 25.83 -18.78 -2.32
N ARG A 251 25.37 -17.75 -3.03
CA ARG A 251 26.17 -17.02 -4.03
C ARG A 251 25.82 -15.54 -3.96
N GLY A 252 26.84 -14.68 -3.93
CA GLY A 252 26.66 -13.25 -4.12
C GLY A 252 26.36 -12.96 -5.59
N ARG A 253 25.26 -12.26 -5.88
CA ARG A 253 25.01 -11.67 -7.20
C ARG A 253 25.91 -10.46 -7.35
N VAL A 254 27.09 -10.69 -7.95
CA VAL A 254 28.13 -9.68 -8.13
C VAL A 254 27.70 -8.69 -9.20
N THR A 255 27.44 -7.45 -8.82
CA THR A 255 26.96 -6.40 -9.72
C THR A 255 27.57 -5.03 -9.40
N SER A 256 27.64 -4.16 -10.41
CA SER A 256 27.99 -2.74 -10.23
C SER A 256 26.75 -1.86 -9.94
N LYS A 257 25.55 -2.44 -10.04
CA LYS A 257 24.26 -1.83 -9.70
C LYS A 257 23.75 -2.41 -8.38
N ILE A 258 22.46 -2.67 -8.25
CA ILE A 258 21.88 -3.35 -7.08
C ILE A 258 21.13 -4.62 -7.49
N PHE A 259 21.23 -5.66 -6.67
CA PHE A 259 20.47 -6.91 -6.82
C PHE A 259 19.17 -6.75 -6.05
N HIS A 260 18.19 -6.08 -6.64
CA HIS A 260 17.04 -5.56 -5.94
C HIS A 260 15.83 -6.52 -5.95
N ASP A 261 16.05 -7.81 -6.20
CA ASP A 261 15.04 -8.85 -6.00
C ASP A 261 14.67 -9.03 -4.52
N LYS A 262 13.43 -9.49 -4.29
CA LYS A 262 12.90 -9.94 -2.99
C LYS A 262 11.91 -11.08 -3.24
N PHE A 263 12.41 -12.27 -3.51
CA PHE A 263 11.56 -13.43 -3.71
C PHE A 263 12.10 -14.72 -3.09
N ILE A 264 11.19 -15.66 -2.83
CA ILE A 264 11.48 -17.03 -2.42
C ILE A 264 10.64 -17.97 -3.28
N VAL A 265 11.29 -18.88 -4.01
CA VAL A 265 10.59 -19.99 -4.68
C VAL A 265 10.59 -21.19 -3.75
N LEU A 266 9.41 -21.73 -3.48
CA LEU A 266 9.24 -23.02 -2.83
C LEU A 266 9.13 -24.10 -3.91
N SER A 267 9.90 -25.17 -3.75
CA SER A 267 9.86 -26.36 -4.59
C SER A 267 9.65 -27.62 -3.78
N GLN A 268 9.09 -28.64 -4.42
CA GLN A 268 8.91 -29.97 -3.84
C GLN A 268 9.55 -31.02 -4.75
N ARG A 269 10.21 -32.02 -4.16
CA ARG A 269 10.76 -33.15 -4.92
C ARG A 269 9.65 -34.00 -5.51
N ASP A 270 9.77 -34.31 -6.79
CA ASP A 270 8.93 -35.28 -7.47
C ASP A 270 9.45 -36.71 -7.29
N ALA A 271 8.78 -37.68 -7.94
CA ALA A 271 9.16 -39.09 -7.90
C ALA A 271 10.52 -39.40 -8.56
N ALA A 272 11.00 -38.54 -9.46
CA ALA A 272 12.34 -38.65 -10.05
C ALA A 272 13.41 -38.05 -9.13
N GLY A 273 13.00 -37.39 -8.04
CA GLY A 273 13.89 -36.75 -7.08
C GLY A 273 14.27 -35.32 -7.47
N GLU A 274 13.65 -34.76 -8.51
CA GLU A 274 13.89 -33.40 -8.99
C GLU A 274 12.97 -32.41 -8.28
N TYR A 275 13.49 -31.21 -8.00
CA TYR A 275 12.72 -30.17 -7.31
C TYR A 275 11.86 -29.40 -8.31
N GLN A 276 10.54 -29.57 -8.19
CA GLN A 276 9.56 -28.87 -9.00
C GLN A 276 9.08 -27.59 -8.27
N PRO A 277 9.18 -26.40 -8.89
CA PRO A 277 8.62 -25.16 -8.33
C PRO A 277 7.11 -25.29 -8.10
N ALA A 278 6.63 -24.86 -6.93
CA ALA A 278 5.24 -25.02 -6.52
C ALA A 278 4.58 -23.71 -6.10
N ALA A 279 5.34 -22.80 -5.49
CA ALA A 279 4.83 -21.51 -5.04
C ALA A 279 5.96 -20.47 -5.01
N VAL A 280 5.59 -19.19 -5.03
CA VAL A 280 6.53 -18.07 -4.90
C VAL A 280 6.03 -17.04 -3.91
N LEU A 281 6.93 -16.55 -3.06
CA LEU A 281 6.75 -15.31 -2.30
C LEU A 281 7.53 -14.22 -3.04
N CYS A 282 6.93 -13.06 -3.33
CA CYS A 282 7.61 -11.91 -3.91
C CYS A 282 7.04 -10.59 -3.40
N GLY A 283 7.58 -9.44 -3.83
CA GLY A 283 7.04 -8.12 -3.48
C GLY A 283 8.10 -7.05 -3.29
N SER A 284 7.77 -6.01 -2.50
CA SER A 284 8.66 -4.86 -2.28
C SER A 284 9.53 -4.99 -1.03
N THR A 285 9.29 -6.01 -0.19
CA THR A 285 9.80 -6.10 1.18
C THR A 285 11.22 -6.67 1.25
N ASN A 286 12.19 -5.84 1.65
CA ASN A 286 13.51 -6.32 2.06
C ASN A 286 13.43 -7.09 3.40
N PHE A 287 14.31 -8.06 3.63
CA PHE A 287 14.32 -8.85 4.86
C PHE A 287 15.10 -8.11 5.95
N THR A 288 14.65 -6.91 6.29
CA THR A 288 15.24 -6.03 7.31
C THR A 288 14.14 -5.54 8.25
N ALA A 289 14.55 -5.05 9.43
CA ALA A 289 13.64 -4.37 10.34
C ALA A 289 12.94 -3.16 9.70
N ASN A 290 13.63 -2.43 8.82
CA ASN A 290 13.03 -1.33 8.09
C ASN A 290 11.96 -1.82 7.12
N GLY A 291 12.26 -2.85 6.33
CA GLY A 291 11.35 -3.43 5.35
C GLY A 291 10.06 -3.96 5.99
N VAL A 292 10.19 -4.68 7.11
CA VAL A 292 9.06 -5.35 7.76
C VAL A 292 8.22 -4.42 8.63
N TYR A 293 8.84 -3.50 9.39
CA TYR A 293 8.11 -2.76 10.43
C TYR A 293 7.93 -1.25 10.15
N ARG A 294 8.78 -0.63 9.33
CA ARG A 294 8.88 0.85 9.27
C ARG A 294 8.54 1.45 7.92
N GLN A 295 8.85 0.75 6.83
CA GLN A 295 8.57 1.18 5.47
C GLN A 295 7.31 0.47 4.97
N ALA A 296 6.38 1.21 4.37
CA ALA A 296 5.19 0.59 3.79
C ALA A 296 5.61 -0.35 2.68
N ASN A 297 5.35 -1.63 2.82
CA ASN A 297 5.73 -2.67 1.88
C ASN A 297 4.61 -3.69 1.72
N VAL A 298 4.74 -4.49 0.67
CA VAL A 298 3.82 -5.56 0.34
C VAL A 298 4.59 -6.85 0.07
N ILE A 299 3.99 -7.98 0.43
CA ILE A 299 4.36 -9.30 -0.06
C ILE A 299 3.17 -9.95 -0.77
N HIS A 300 3.47 -10.74 -1.78
CA HIS A 300 2.60 -11.67 -2.46
C HIS A 300 3.05 -13.08 -2.12
N ILE A 301 2.12 -13.97 -1.79
CA ILE A 301 2.34 -15.41 -1.74
C ILE A 301 1.43 -16.04 -2.78
N LEU A 302 2.03 -16.62 -3.79
CA LEU A 302 1.36 -17.18 -4.96
C LEU A 302 1.57 -18.68 -4.97
N ASP A 303 0.51 -19.44 -4.73
CA ASP A 303 0.47 -20.88 -4.96
C ASP A 303 0.13 -21.14 -6.44
N ASP A 304 1.03 -20.68 -7.32
CA ASP A 304 0.94 -20.74 -8.77
C ASP A 304 2.22 -21.37 -9.33
N GLN A 305 2.09 -22.57 -9.91
CA GLN A 305 3.22 -23.33 -10.44
C GLN A 305 3.89 -22.66 -11.64
N ARG A 306 3.12 -21.96 -12.48
CA ARG A 306 3.68 -21.27 -13.66
C ARG A 306 4.57 -20.12 -13.21
N LEU A 307 4.07 -19.26 -12.31
CA LEU A 307 4.88 -18.18 -11.75
C LEU A 307 6.07 -18.71 -10.97
N ALA A 308 5.89 -19.72 -10.12
CA ALA A 308 7.01 -20.34 -9.40
C ALA A 308 8.08 -20.85 -10.38
N THR A 309 7.68 -21.40 -11.52
CA THR A 309 8.59 -21.85 -12.59
C THR A 309 9.32 -20.68 -13.24
N GLU A 310 8.63 -19.60 -13.60
CA GLU A 310 9.23 -18.39 -14.20
C GLU A 310 10.28 -17.76 -13.26
N TYR A 311 9.96 -17.60 -11.98
CA TYR A 311 10.92 -17.12 -10.97
C TYR A 311 12.09 -18.08 -10.78
N SER A 312 11.83 -19.40 -10.79
CA SER A 312 12.88 -20.41 -10.71
C SER A 312 13.84 -20.35 -11.90
N GLN A 313 13.33 -20.10 -13.11
CA GLN A 313 14.17 -19.98 -14.30
C GLN A 313 15.12 -18.79 -14.19
N VAL A 314 14.64 -17.63 -13.74
CA VAL A 314 15.48 -16.45 -13.48
C VAL A 314 16.51 -16.74 -12.40
N PHE A 315 16.10 -17.39 -11.31
CA PHE A 315 17.02 -17.82 -10.25
C PHE A 315 18.14 -18.69 -10.82
N GLU A 316 17.84 -19.70 -11.64
CA GLU A 316 18.86 -20.57 -12.24
C GLU A 316 19.81 -19.80 -13.17
N GLN A 317 19.32 -18.85 -13.96
CA GLN A 317 20.18 -18.04 -14.82
C GLN A 317 21.20 -17.23 -14.00
N ILE A 318 20.74 -16.60 -12.92
CA ILE A 318 21.64 -15.83 -12.04
C ILE A 318 22.54 -16.79 -11.25
N TRP A 319 22.01 -17.91 -10.77
CA TRP A 319 22.76 -18.91 -10.03
C TRP A 319 23.92 -19.46 -10.86
N ALA A 320 23.71 -19.78 -12.13
CA ALA A 320 24.72 -20.35 -13.02
C ALA A 320 25.91 -19.38 -13.26
N ALA A 321 25.64 -18.09 -13.42
CA ALA A 321 26.65 -17.07 -13.71
C ALA A 321 26.40 -15.78 -12.91
N PRO A 322 26.62 -15.77 -11.58
CA PRO A 322 26.17 -14.68 -10.72
C PRO A 322 26.87 -13.35 -10.99
N ALA A 323 28.06 -13.35 -11.60
CA ALA A 323 28.78 -12.13 -12.00
C ALA A 323 28.41 -11.62 -13.42
N ASP A 324 27.69 -12.40 -14.22
CA ASP A 324 27.36 -12.05 -15.60
C ASP A 324 25.96 -11.45 -15.72
N VAL A 325 25.84 -10.19 -15.30
CA VAL A 325 24.59 -9.42 -15.39
C VAL A 325 24.14 -9.26 -16.85
N ALA A 326 25.06 -9.21 -17.80
CA ALA A 326 24.74 -9.05 -19.21
C ALA A 326 24.09 -10.30 -19.80
N ALA A 327 24.56 -11.49 -19.43
CA ALA A 327 23.92 -12.76 -19.81
C ALA A 327 22.50 -12.86 -19.23
N THR A 328 22.29 -12.52 -17.95
CA THR A 328 20.95 -12.46 -17.36
C THR A 328 20.05 -11.49 -18.12
N ARG A 329 20.52 -10.26 -18.38
CA ARG A 329 19.77 -9.25 -19.15
C ARG A 329 19.34 -9.77 -20.52
N LYS A 330 20.28 -10.39 -21.24
CA LYS A 330 20.03 -10.96 -22.56
C LYS A 330 19.00 -12.08 -22.49
N TRP A 331 19.12 -12.98 -21.51
CA TRP A 331 18.17 -14.07 -21.32
C TRP A 331 16.78 -13.55 -20.99
N ILE A 332 16.64 -12.62 -20.05
CA ILE A 332 15.35 -11.99 -19.69
C ILE A 332 14.71 -11.35 -20.93
N THR A 333 15.47 -10.54 -21.67
CA THR A 333 14.97 -9.86 -22.88
C THR A 333 14.41 -10.85 -23.92
N GLN A 334 14.98 -12.05 -23.99
CA GLN A 334 14.57 -13.08 -24.96
C GLN A 334 13.43 -13.99 -24.47
N ASN A 335 13.40 -14.30 -23.17
CA ASN A 335 12.53 -15.35 -22.62
C ASN A 335 11.38 -14.82 -21.76
N ASN A 336 11.38 -13.53 -21.42
CA ASN A 336 10.30 -12.85 -20.68
C ASN A 336 9.85 -11.58 -21.43
N PRO A 337 9.39 -11.68 -22.69
CA PRO A 337 8.81 -10.54 -23.39
C PRO A 337 7.55 -10.05 -22.65
N MET A 338 7.25 -8.74 -22.76
CA MET A 338 6.00 -8.22 -22.22
C MET A 338 4.81 -8.81 -22.95
N ASP A 339 3.85 -9.30 -22.16
CA ASP A 339 2.57 -9.81 -22.64
C ASP A 339 1.43 -8.94 -22.06
N PRO A 340 0.95 -7.96 -22.84
CA PRO A 340 -0.15 -7.08 -22.42
C PRO A 340 -1.47 -7.84 -22.23
N GLY A 341 -1.63 -9.01 -22.85
CA GLY A 341 -2.85 -9.82 -22.77
C GLY A 341 -2.89 -10.75 -21.55
N GLN A 342 -1.76 -10.97 -20.88
CA GLN A 342 -1.69 -11.91 -19.78
C GLN A 342 -2.38 -11.35 -18.51
N PRO A 343 -3.36 -12.06 -17.92
CA PRO A 343 -4.07 -11.57 -16.73
C PRO A 343 -3.16 -11.39 -15.51
N LEU A 344 -2.16 -12.26 -15.34
CA LEU A 344 -1.18 -12.20 -14.27
C LEU A 344 0.21 -12.46 -14.85
N PHE A 345 0.95 -11.39 -15.07
CA PHE A 345 2.28 -11.38 -15.69
C PHE A 345 3.36 -11.17 -14.62
N ALA A 346 4.41 -12.00 -14.59
CA ALA A 346 5.62 -11.72 -13.82
C ALA A 346 6.74 -11.21 -14.74
N GLY A 347 7.21 -10.00 -14.44
CA GLY A 347 8.28 -9.35 -15.17
C GLY A 347 9.55 -9.27 -14.37
N PHE A 348 10.68 -9.37 -15.07
CA PHE A 348 12.01 -9.31 -14.48
C PHE A 348 12.90 -8.28 -15.17
N SER A 349 13.78 -7.65 -14.41
CA SER A 349 14.84 -6.78 -14.92
C SER A 349 16.18 -7.31 -14.37
N PRO A 350 17.34 -6.97 -14.98
CA PRO A 350 17.53 -5.97 -16.03
C PRO A 350 17.08 -6.47 -17.41
N ARG A 351 16.70 -5.55 -18.30
CA ARG A 351 16.36 -5.84 -19.70
C ARG A 351 16.90 -4.77 -20.66
N THR A 352 17.04 -5.14 -21.93
CA THR A 352 17.44 -4.19 -22.98
C THR A 352 16.21 -3.44 -23.50
N GLY A 353 16.34 -2.14 -23.75
CA GLY A 353 15.32 -1.35 -24.45
C GLY A 353 14.09 -0.93 -23.62
N ARG A 354 14.11 -1.15 -22.30
CA ARG A 354 13.10 -0.64 -21.35
C ARG A 354 11.65 -1.05 -21.66
N ALA A 355 11.46 -2.27 -22.18
CA ALA A 355 10.13 -2.76 -22.54
C ALA A 355 9.14 -2.80 -21.36
N ASP A 356 9.64 -2.97 -20.13
CA ASP A 356 8.85 -2.82 -18.89
C ASP A 356 8.32 -1.39 -18.69
N LEU A 357 9.18 -0.38 -18.77
CA LEU A 357 8.76 1.02 -18.63
C LEU A 357 7.79 1.42 -19.74
N ALA A 358 8.04 0.97 -20.98
CA ALA A 358 7.11 1.20 -22.09
C ALA A 358 5.73 0.59 -21.82
N GLU A 359 5.68 -0.64 -21.30
CA GLU A 359 4.42 -1.29 -20.89
C GLU A 359 3.74 -0.53 -19.75
N PHE A 360 4.48 -0.08 -18.74
CA PHE A 360 3.90 0.71 -17.64
C PHE A 360 3.30 2.03 -18.15
N VAL A 361 3.99 2.74 -19.05
CA VAL A 361 3.45 3.94 -19.72
C VAL A 361 2.18 3.61 -20.48
N GLN A 362 2.14 2.51 -21.24
CA GLN A 362 0.94 2.09 -21.98
C GLN A 362 -0.23 1.80 -21.04
N ILE A 363 -0.02 1.05 -19.96
CA ILE A 363 -1.05 0.76 -18.96
C ILE A 363 -1.61 2.05 -18.35
N ILE A 364 -0.75 2.97 -17.90
CA ILE A 364 -1.16 4.22 -17.25
C ILE A 364 -1.91 5.12 -18.24
N THR A 365 -1.41 5.27 -19.47
CA THR A 365 -2.02 6.13 -20.49
C THR A 365 -3.33 5.57 -21.06
N ALA A 366 -3.55 4.27 -20.96
CA ALA A 366 -4.79 3.61 -21.37
C ALA A 366 -5.91 3.69 -20.31
N ALA A 367 -5.61 4.17 -19.09
CA ALA A 367 -6.61 4.33 -18.04
C ALA A 367 -7.78 5.20 -18.50
N GLN A 368 -9.00 4.77 -18.19
CA GLN A 368 -10.24 5.40 -18.65
C GLN A 368 -10.92 6.22 -17.55
N LYS A 369 -10.78 5.80 -16.30
CA LYS A 369 -11.50 6.41 -15.17
C LYS A 369 -10.58 6.98 -14.11
N ASP A 370 -9.58 6.24 -13.67
CA ASP A 370 -8.75 6.73 -12.56
C ASP A 370 -7.40 6.05 -12.50
N VAL A 371 -6.45 6.74 -11.86
CA VAL A 371 -5.12 6.23 -11.58
C VAL A 371 -4.78 6.51 -10.12
N LEU A 372 -4.53 5.46 -9.36
CA LEU A 372 -4.02 5.53 -7.99
C LEU A 372 -2.56 5.08 -7.99
N PHE A 373 -1.66 5.82 -7.33
CA PHE A 373 -0.28 5.38 -7.24
C PHE A 373 0.45 5.74 -5.95
N ALA A 374 1.44 4.92 -5.62
CA ALA A 374 2.43 5.16 -4.60
C ALA A 374 3.81 4.87 -5.19
N THR A 375 4.69 5.88 -5.21
CA THR A 375 6.04 5.75 -5.77
C THR A 375 7.10 6.20 -4.77
N ALA A 376 8.25 5.54 -4.79
CA ALA A 376 9.27 5.74 -3.76
C ALA A 376 10.44 6.63 -4.20
N PHE A 377 10.70 6.74 -5.51
CA PHE A 377 11.93 7.29 -6.08
C PHE A 377 11.64 8.22 -7.26
N ALA A 378 12.70 8.82 -7.80
CA ALA A 378 12.64 9.59 -9.05
C ALA A 378 12.22 8.69 -10.22
N LEU A 379 11.27 9.20 -11.01
CA LEU A 379 10.69 8.51 -12.15
C LEU A 379 11.21 9.13 -13.45
N PRO A 380 11.32 8.36 -14.54
CA PRO A 380 11.63 8.88 -15.86
C PRO A 380 10.48 9.75 -16.37
N GLN A 381 10.80 10.65 -17.30
CA GLN A 381 9.86 11.67 -17.75
C GLN A 381 8.60 11.09 -18.39
N ASP A 382 8.72 10.00 -19.14
CA ASP A 382 7.59 9.30 -19.76
C ASP A 382 6.59 8.72 -18.75
N ILE A 383 7.08 8.12 -17.66
CA ILE A 383 6.23 7.67 -16.54
C ILE A 383 5.60 8.87 -15.84
N LEU A 384 6.35 9.95 -15.59
CA LEU A 384 5.81 11.17 -14.99
C LEU A 384 4.70 11.77 -15.87
N ASP A 385 4.92 11.87 -17.18
CA ASP A 385 3.96 12.39 -18.14
C ASP A 385 2.70 11.50 -18.21
N ALA A 386 2.87 10.18 -18.17
CA ALA A 386 1.75 9.25 -18.11
C ALA A 386 0.92 9.42 -16.83
N LEU A 387 1.60 9.53 -15.67
CA LEU A 387 0.95 9.77 -14.38
C LEU A 387 0.33 11.16 -14.28
N LEU A 388 0.83 12.15 -15.02
CA LEU A 388 0.23 13.49 -15.13
C LEU A 388 -0.96 13.55 -16.09
N GLY A 389 -1.03 12.62 -17.04
CA GLY A 389 -2.07 12.65 -18.08
C GLY A 389 -1.94 13.82 -19.05
N LYS A 390 -3.00 14.00 -19.85
CA LYS A 390 -3.13 15.11 -20.79
C LYS A 390 -3.88 16.27 -20.13
N PRO A 391 -3.60 17.52 -20.50
CA PRO A 391 -4.39 18.66 -20.05
C PRO A 391 -5.89 18.42 -20.28
N HIS A 392 -6.71 18.65 -19.25
CA HIS A 392 -8.16 18.47 -19.28
C HIS A 392 -8.64 17.05 -19.65
N ASP A 393 -7.82 16.01 -19.47
CA ASP A 393 -8.35 14.66 -19.56
C ASP A 393 -9.34 14.37 -18.43
N ASP A 394 -10.23 13.41 -18.67
CA ASP A 394 -11.26 13.03 -17.72
C ASP A 394 -10.78 11.89 -16.81
N VAL A 395 -9.49 11.80 -16.47
CA VAL A 395 -8.97 10.70 -15.62
C VAL A 395 -8.60 11.26 -14.24
N LEU A 396 -9.18 10.66 -13.20
CA LEU A 396 -9.02 11.12 -11.83
C LEU A 396 -7.75 10.53 -11.25
N ARG A 397 -6.83 11.36 -10.76
CA ARG A 397 -5.55 10.85 -10.26
C ARG A 397 -5.28 11.21 -8.81
N PHE A 398 -4.95 10.19 -8.04
CA PHE A 398 -4.47 10.31 -6.67
C PHE A 398 -3.13 9.62 -6.53
N GLY A 399 -2.15 10.34 -6.01
CA GLY A 399 -0.79 9.86 -6.01
C GLY A 399 0.00 10.34 -4.82
N LEU A 400 0.92 9.51 -4.35
CA LEU A 400 1.93 9.93 -3.40
C LEU A 400 3.35 9.56 -3.83
N GLN A 401 4.29 10.41 -3.43
CA GLN A 401 5.72 10.17 -3.58
C GLN A 401 6.45 10.44 -2.25
N ASN A 402 7.55 9.74 -1.96
CA ASN A 402 8.33 10.04 -0.74
C ASN A 402 8.89 11.47 -0.75
N THR A 403 9.37 11.93 -1.89
CA THR A 403 9.97 13.26 -2.07
C THR A 403 9.11 14.11 -3.00
N ALA A 404 9.01 15.40 -2.70
CA ALA A 404 8.38 16.35 -3.61
C ALA A 404 9.09 16.34 -4.97
N SER A 405 8.30 16.37 -6.04
CA SER A 405 8.76 16.37 -7.42
C SER A 405 7.85 17.26 -8.27
N SER A 406 8.01 17.23 -9.60
CA SER A 406 7.13 17.93 -10.54
C SER A 406 5.66 17.50 -10.44
N ILE A 407 5.40 16.31 -9.90
CA ILE A 407 4.06 15.74 -9.73
C ILE A 407 3.55 15.94 -8.30
N SER A 408 3.74 17.08 -7.65
CA SER A 408 3.21 17.34 -6.29
C SER A 408 2.37 18.60 -6.26
N GLY A 409 1.17 18.54 -5.66
CA GLY A 409 0.19 19.61 -5.57
C GLY A 409 -1.15 19.25 -6.23
N ILE A 410 -2.05 20.23 -6.26
CA ILE A 410 -3.31 20.16 -7.02
C ILE A 410 -3.07 20.83 -8.38
N HIS A 411 -3.34 20.11 -9.47
CA HIS A 411 -3.28 20.65 -10.82
C HIS A 411 -4.70 20.95 -11.30
N ALA A 412 -5.10 22.21 -11.17
CA ALA A 412 -6.47 22.68 -11.41
C ALA A 412 -6.93 22.49 -12.87
N ASP A 413 -6.00 22.43 -13.83
CA ASP A 413 -6.23 22.15 -15.24
C ASP A 413 -6.22 20.64 -15.59
N ARG A 414 -5.87 19.76 -14.65
CA ARG A 414 -5.57 18.33 -14.93
C ARG A 414 -6.27 17.33 -14.03
N THR A 415 -7.16 17.75 -13.14
CA THR A 415 -7.90 16.84 -12.24
C THR A 415 -6.98 15.91 -11.42
N ASP A 416 -5.82 16.41 -11.01
CA ASP A 416 -4.82 15.66 -10.24
C ASP A 416 -4.60 16.28 -8.85
N ASP A 417 -4.44 15.45 -7.81
CA ASP A 417 -3.97 15.88 -6.50
C ASP A 417 -2.91 14.88 -6.00
N PHE A 418 -1.65 15.32 -6.05
CA PHE A 418 -0.51 14.52 -5.70
C PHE A 418 0.21 15.07 -4.47
N VAL A 419 0.70 14.18 -3.61
CA VAL A 419 1.24 14.58 -2.30
C VAL A 419 2.61 13.98 -2.07
N ALA A 420 3.44 14.69 -1.31
CA ALA A 420 4.68 14.14 -0.80
C ALA A 420 4.50 13.68 0.65
N THR A 421 5.29 12.68 1.08
CA THR A 421 5.31 12.31 2.50
C THR A 421 5.72 13.51 3.36
N ALA A 422 5.01 13.71 4.46
CA ALA A 422 5.16 14.84 5.37
C ALA A 422 4.75 14.43 6.78
N LEU A 423 5.26 15.14 7.79
CA LEU A 423 4.97 14.92 9.20
C LEU A 423 4.58 16.23 9.86
N LEU A 424 3.73 16.17 10.89
CA LEU A 424 3.44 17.32 11.76
C LEU A 424 4.56 17.48 12.80
N GLY A 425 5.70 18.02 12.38
CA GLY A 425 6.91 18.14 13.23
C GLY A 425 6.77 18.97 14.51
N SER A 426 5.68 19.75 14.62
CA SER A 426 5.30 20.53 15.82
C SER A 426 3.96 20.10 16.44
N GLY A 427 3.26 19.12 15.85
CA GLY A 427 1.83 18.92 16.08
C GLY A 427 0.97 20.03 15.46
N LEU A 428 -0.35 19.91 15.55
CA LEU A 428 -1.34 20.89 15.10
C LEU A 428 -2.67 20.65 15.83
N GLU A 429 -3.06 21.49 16.79
CA GLU A 429 -4.38 21.51 17.46
C GLU A 429 -5.09 20.14 17.64
N GLY A 430 -4.76 19.42 18.70
CA GLY A 430 -5.32 18.08 18.95
C GLY A 430 -4.71 16.95 18.10
N TRP A 431 -3.92 17.30 17.08
CA TRP A 431 -3.01 16.39 16.40
C TRP A 431 -1.63 16.49 17.02
N ILE A 432 -1.11 15.33 17.42
CA ILE A 432 0.13 15.22 18.18
C ILE A 432 1.35 15.37 17.27
N LYS A 433 2.49 15.72 17.86
CA LYS A 433 3.76 15.92 17.16
C LYS A 433 4.32 14.60 16.62
N GLU A 434 4.69 14.62 15.35
CA GLU A 434 5.22 13.47 14.64
C GLU A 434 6.72 13.63 14.34
N GLY A 435 7.43 12.51 14.20
CA GLY A 435 8.85 12.52 13.84
C GLY A 435 9.33 11.16 13.38
N LEU A 436 10.49 11.11 12.73
CA LEU A 436 11.17 9.87 12.34
C LEU A 436 11.85 9.17 13.53
N LYS A 437 11.34 9.36 14.77
CA LYS A 437 11.96 8.82 15.99
C LYS A 437 11.98 7.30 15.89
N GLY A 438 13.12 6.66 16.14
CA GLY A 438 13.25 5.21 15.99
C GLY A 438 13.22 4.71 14.54
N GLN A 439 13.18 5.59 13.53
CA GLN A 439 13.26 5.23 12.12
C GLN A 439 14.69 5.42 11.60
N LYS A 440 15.28 4.35 11.07
CA LYS A 440 16.53 4.44 10.32
C LYS A 440 16.21 4.71 8.86
N GLY A 441 16.54 5.91 8.36
CA GLY A 441 16.28 6.33 6.97
C GLY A 441 15.02 7.21 6.81
N ARG A 442 14.86 7.79 5.62
CA ARG A 442 13.81 8.80 5.33
C ARG A 442 12.66 8.27 4.45
N LEU A 443 12.79 7.04 3.95
CA LEU A 443 11.77 6.39 3.13
C LEU A 443 10.66 5.87 4.04
N LEU A 444 9.43 6.35 3.82
CA LEU A 444 8.25 5.97 4.58
C LEU A 444 7.36 5.04 3.75
N VAL A 445 7.25 5.30 2.45
CA VAL A 445 6.42 4.53 1.53
C VAL A 445 7.30 3.79 0.53
N HIS A 446 7.29 2.46 0.55
CA HIS A 446 8.15 1.64 -0.29
C HIS A 446 7.35 0.62 -1.15
N THR A 447 6.03 0.66 -1.02
CA THR A 447 5.06 -0.06 -1.84
C THR A 447 4.99 0.68 -3.18
N LYS A 448 5.85 0.28 -4.14
CA LYS A 448 5.79 0.80 -5.51
C LYS A 448 4.59 0.17 -6.18
N ALA A 449 3.54 0.95 -6.34
CA ALA A 449 2.26 0.45 -6.81
C ALA A 449 1.56 1.47 -7.69
N ILE A 450 0.91 0.96 -8.73
CA ILE A 450 -0.04 1.69 -9.57
C ILE A 450 -1.29 0.84 -9.67
N VAL A 451 -2.46 1.46 -9.56
CA VAL A 451 -3.77 0.87 -9.87
C VAL A 451 -4.45 1.78 -10.88
N THR A 452 -4.76 1.28 -12.06
CA THR A 452 -5.60 1.98 -13.04
C THR A 452 -7.02 1.45 -12.98
N ASP A 453 -7.98 2.31 -13.28
CA ASP A 453 -9.41 1.99 -13.40
C ASP A 453 -9.98 1.30 -12.16
N PHE A 454 -9.51 1.72 -10.97
CA PHE A 454 -9.92 1.22 -9.66
C PHE A 454 -11.43 1.28 -9.49
N THR A 455 -12.11 2.35 -9.94
CA THR A 455 -13.57 2.45 -9.75
C THR A 455 -14.40 1.61 -10.74
N THR A 456 -13.75 0.87 -11.65
CA THR A 456 -14.38 0.03 -12.68
C THR A 456 -14.28 -1.47 -12.36
N ASP A 457 -14.84 -2.30 -13.23
CA ASP A 457 -14.75 -3.77 -13.16
C ASP A 457 -13.55 -4.35 -13.94
N ALA A 458 -12.66 -3.49 -14.48
CA ALA A 458 -11.48 -3.90 -15.24
C ALA A 458 -10.19 -3.19 -14.77
N PRO A 459 -9.82 -3.25 -13.48
CA PRO A 459 -8.64 -2.57 -12.98
C PRO A 459 -7.35 -3.26 -13.45
N THR A 460 -6.24 -2.51 -13.49
CA THR A 460 -4.89 -3.08 -13.63
C THR A 460 -3.99 -2.63 -12.50
N ILE A 461 -3.21 -3.55 -11.93
CA ILE A 461 -2.30 -3.33 -10.83
C ILE A 461 -0.87 -3.62 -11.29
N ILE A 462 0.06 -2.72 -10.97
CA ILE A 462 1.49 -2.93 -11.13
C ILE A 462 2.12 -2.84 -9.75
N SER A 463 2.86 -3.86 -9.31
CA SER A 463 3.62 -3.79 -8.05
C SER A 463 4.77 -4.79 -7.99
N GLY A 464 5.75 -4.54 -7.13
CA GLY A 464 6.91 -5.42 -6.92
C GLY A 464 8.10 -4.69 -6.30
N SER A 465 9.30 -5.18 -6.59
CA SER A 465 10.54 -4.52 -6.19
C SER A 465 10.87 -3.32 -7.10
N HIS A 466 10.42 -3.39 -8.36
CA HIS A 466 10.77 -2.46 -9.42
C HIS A 466 10.40 -1.01 -9.06
N ASN A 467 11.37 -0.10 -9.20
CA ASN A 467 11.22 1.30 -8.78
C ASN A 467 10.59 2.22 -9.84
N LEU A 468 10.16 1.66 -10.97
CA LEU A 468 9.67 2.39 -12.15
C LEU A 468 10.70 3.40 -12.68
N SER A 469 11.99 3.08 -12.54
CA SER A 469 13.10 3.95 -12.95
C SER A 469 13.94 3.31 -14.04
N VAL A 470 14.71 4.13 -14.77
CA VAL A 470 15.67 3.64 -15.78
C VAL A 470 16.68 2.68 -15.16
N GLY A 471 17.15 2.99 -13.94
CA GLY A 471 18.07 2.11 -13.21
C GLY A 471 17.46 0.75 -12.88
N ALA A 472 16.18 0.72 -12.51
CA ALA A 472 15.45 -0.52 -12.25
C ALA A 472 15.28 -1.38 -13.52
N SER A 473 14.99 -0.74 -14.65
CA SER A 473 14.78 -1.43 -15.92
C SER A 473 16.06 -1.95 -16.56
N GLU A 474 17.10 -1.13 -16.66
CA GLU A 474 18.30 -1.47 -17.44
C GLU A 474 19.41 -2.08 -16.58
N GLY A 475 19.46 -1.76 -15.30
CA GLY A 475 20.64 -1.97 -14.45
C GLY A 475 20.44 -2.97 -13.33
N ASN A 476 19.37 -2.81 -12.56
CA ASN A 476 19.12 -3.60 -11.36
C ASN A 476 18.47 -4.93 -11.71
N ASP A 477 18.75 -5.95 -10.92
CA ASP A 477 17.89 -7.13 -10.88
C ASP A 477 16.61 -6.77 -10.10
N GLU A 478 15.44 -6.95 -10.69
CA GLU A 478 14.14 -6.57 -10.11
C GLU A 478 13.07 -7.57 -10.55
N ASN A 479 11.98 -7.68 -9.78
CA ASN A 479 10.76 -8.36 -10.19
C ASN A 479 9.53 -7.45 -9.99
N PHE A 480 8.51 -7.70 -10.80
CA PHE A 480 7.21 -7.06 -10.68
C PHE A 480 6.09 -7.96 -11.20
N LEU A 481 4.88 -7.66 -10.76
CA LEU A 481 3.65 -8.27 -11.25
C LEU A 481 2.82 -7.21 -11.96
N VAL A 482 2.22 -7.60 -13.09
CA VAL A 482 1.10 -6.88 -13.71
C VAL A 482 -0.14 -7.77 -13.61
N ILE A 483 -1.18 -7.25 -12.96
CA ILE A 483 -2.39 -8.00 -12.60
C ILE A 483 -3.59 -7.27 -13.18
N ARG A 484 -4.34 -7.93 -14.08
CA ARG A 484 -5.43 -7.33 -14.86
C ARG A 484 -6.76 -7.98 -14.50
N GLY A 485 -7.78 -7.16 -14.30
CA GLY A 485 -9.16 -7.59 -14.06
C GLY A 485 -9.46 -8.09 -12.64
N ASP A 486 -8.48 -8.09 -11.72
CA ASP A 486 -8.71 -8.51 -10.34
C ASP A 486 -9.26 -7.35 -9.49
N VAL A 487 -10.59 -7.25 -9.48
CA VAL A 487 -11.33 -6.22 -8.74
C VAL A 487 -11.12 -6.32 -7.23
N ASP A 488 -11.03 -7.54 -6.70
CA ASP A 488 -10.88 -7.76 -5.27
C ASP A 488 -9.48 -7.37 -4.79
N LEU A 489 -8.45 -7.69 -5.55
CA LEU A 489 -7.09 -7.26 -5.25
C LEU A 489 -6.92 -5.74 -5.47
N ALA A 490 -7.59 -5.17 -6.47
CA ALA A 490 -7.59 -3.73 -6.70
C ALA A 490 -8.22 -2.98 -5.52
N ASP A 491 -9.27 -3.52 -4.90
CA ASP A 491 -9.85 -2.97 -3.66
C ASP A 491 -8.79 -2.90 -2.54
N ARG A 492 -8.00 -3.96 -2.34
CA ARG A 492 -6.94 -3.99 -1.30
C ARG A 492 -5.84 -2.97 -1.59
N TYR A 493 -5.32 -2.94 -2.82
CA TYR A 493 -4.27 -1.99 -3.23
C TYR A 493 -4.76 -0.54 -3.21
N GLY A 494 -5.93 -0.28 -3.77
CA GLY A 494 -6.48 1.07 -3.86
C GLY A 494 -6.78 1.65 -2.49
N LEU A 495 -7.35 0.88 -1.56
CA LEU A 495 -7.55 1.33 -0.18
C LEU A 495 -6.23 1.61 0.54
N GLU A 496 -5.21 0.79 0.30
CA GLU A 496 -3.89 1.00 0.91
C GLU A 496 -3.20 2.26 0.37
N ILE A 497 -3.24 2.48 -0.94
CA ILE A 497 -2.73 3.71 -1.57
C ILE A 497 -3.50 4.92 -1.04
N LEU A 498 -4.84 4.86 -0.98
CA LEU A 498 -5.67 5.94 -0.46
C LEU A 498 -5.44 6.19 1.05
N ARG A 499 -5.11 5.15 1.83
CA ARG A 499 -4.72 5.29 3.24
C ARG A 499 -3.48 6.16 3.37
N PHE A 500 -2.42 5.86 2.62
CA PHE A 500 -1.21 6.67 2.64
C PHE A 500 -1.45 8.06 2.06
N TYR A 501 -2.21 8.14 0.97
CA TYR A 501 -2.54 9.40 0.34
C TYR A 501 -3.24 10.34 1.33
N GLU A 502 -4.36 9.93 1.94
CA GLU A 502 -5.09 10.76 2.90
C GLU A 502 -4.26 11.04 4.15
N HIS A 503 -3.45 10.07 4.60
CA HIS A 503 -2.52 10.26 5.72
C HIS A 503 -1.52 11.39 5.41
N TYR A 504 -0.82 11.34 4.28
CA TYR A 504 0.21 12.34 3.98
C TYR A 504 -0.34 13.65 3.41
N ARG A 505 -1.50 13.63 2.74
CA ARG A 505 -2.11 14.80 2.12
C ARG A 505 -2.32 15.95 3.09
N PHE A 506 -2.99 15.69 4.21
CA PHE A 506 -3.23 16.71 5.22
C PHE A 506 -1.90 17.27 5.76
N ARG A 507 -0.94 16.39 6.06
CA ARG A 507 0.38 16.75 6.59
C ARG A 507 1.17 17.60 5.59
N TYR A 508 1.10 17.25 4.31
CA TYR A 508 1.76 17.94 3.22
C TYR A 508 1.23 19.38 3.08
N TYR A 509 -0.09 19.54 3.01
CA TYR A 509 -0.70 20.86 2.89
C TYR A 509 -0.59 21.70 4.17
N ALA A 510 -0.72 21.08 5.36
CA ALA A 510 -0.49 21.77 6.63
C ALA A 510 0.92 22.36 6.71
N LYS A 511 1.94 21.60 6.28
CA LYS A 511 3.32 22.08 6.17
C LYS A 511 3.47 23.16 5.10
N LYS A 512 2.94 22.95 3.89
CA LYS A 512 3.05 23.88 2.76
C LYS A 512 2.40 25.24 3.05
N LEU A 513 1.27 25.23 3.75
CA LEU A 513 0.51 26.43 4.14
C LEU A 513 0.93 26.98 5.51
N ALA A 514 1.89 26.35 6.18
CA ALA A 514 2.34 26.69 7.54
C ALA A 514 1.19 26.87 8.54
N LEU A 515 0.19 25.98 8.48
CA LEU A 515 -1.02 26.06 9.31
C LEU A 515 -0.66 26.09 10.80
N LYS A 516 -1.34 26.97 11.54
CA LYS A 516 -1.23 27.10 13.01
C LYS A 516 -2.41 26.48 13.76
N GLN A 517 -3.54 26.37 13.09
CA GLN A 517 -4.79 25.81 13.58
C GLN A 517 -5.46 25.03 12.44
N VAL A 518 -6.32 24.08 12.79
CA VAL A 518 -7.14 23.39 11.78
C VAL A 518 -8.28 24.30 11.33
N GLN A 519 -8.76 24.10 10.10
CA GLN A 519 -9.98 24.78 9.66
C GLN A 519 -11.19 24.05 10.27
N PRO A 520 -12.09 24.76 10.98
CA PRO A 520 -13.31 24.15 11.51
C PRO A 520 -14.25 23.75 10.37
N LEU A 521 -15.30 22.99 10.72
CA LEU A 521 -16.37 22.65 9.78
C LEU A 521 -17.08 23.91 9.28
N ALA A 522 -17.46 23.95 8.01
CA ALA A 522 -18.30 25.02 7.48
C ALA A 522 -19.69 24.98 8.15
N PRO A 523 -20.30 26.12 8.50
CA PRO A 523 -21.57 26.15 9.22
C PRO A 523 -22.81 25.89 8.33
N ASP A 524 -22.63 25.79 7.02
CA ASP A 524 -23.68 25.65 5.99
C ASP A 524 -23.18 24.71 4.86
N ASP A 525 -23.89 24.64 3.74
CA ASP A 525 -23.59 23.74 2.61
C ASP A 525 -22.45 24.20 1.70
N SER A 526 -21.83 25.36 1.96
CA SER A 526 -20.72 25.89 1.14
C SER A 526 -19.48 24.98 1.09
N TRP A 527 -19.29 24.10 2.09
CA TRP A 527 -18.21 23.09 2.06
C TRP A 527 -18.31 22.17 0.83
N SER A 528 -19.53 22.00 0.30
CA SER A 528 -19.82 21.06 -0.76
C SER A 528 -19.72 21.68 -2.16
N ASP A 529 -19.66 23.01 -2.30
CA ASP A 529 -19.74 23.72 -3.59
C ASP A 529 -18.82 23.14 -4.66
N ALA A 530 -17.57 22.90 -4.29
CA ALA A 530 -16.59 22.40 -5.25
C ALA A 530 -16.78 20.95 -5.67
N TYR A 531 -17.58 20.16 -4.95
CA TYR A 531 -17.98 18.82 -5.39
C TYR A 531 -19.04 18.85 -6.51
N TYR A 532 -19.64 20.02 -6.79
CA TYR A 532 -20.64 20.24 -7.84
C TYR A 532 -20.13 21.16 -8.95
N LYS A 533 -18.86 21.56 -8.90
CA LYS A 533 -18.26 22.39 -9.94
C LYS A 533 -17.72 21.51 -11.06
N ASP A 534 -18.23 21.74 -12.27
CA ASP A 534 -17.75 21.08 -13.48
C ASP A 534 -16.22 21.21 -13.63
N GLY A 535 -15.58 20.07 -13.92
CA GLY A 535 -14.12 19.98 -14.05
C GLY A 535 -13.32 20.01 -12.74
N ASP A 536 -13.95 20.14 -11.57
CA ASP A 536 -13.24 20.03 -10.30
C ASP A 536 -12.97 18.55 -9.95
N LEU A 537 -11.74 18.25 -9.53
CA LEU A 537 -11.33 16.90 -9.10
C LEU A 537 -12.26 16.33 -8.01
N ARG A 538 -12.81 17.19 -7.14
CA ARG A 538 -13.74 16.76 -6.09
C ARG A 538 -15.06 16.24 -6.67
N MET A 539 -15.55 16.86 -7.76
CA MET A 539 -16.72 16.37 -8.47
C MET A 539 -16.46 14.99 -9.07
N LEU A 540 -15.36 14.81 -9.80
CA LEU A 540 -15.01 13.51 -10.37
C LEU A 540 -14.85 12.43 -9.29
N SER A 541 -14.20 12.78 -8.17
CA SER A 541 -14.06 11.88 -7.03
C SER A 541 -15.39 11.48 -6.41
N ARG A 542 -16.36 12.41 -6.26
CA ARG A 542 -17.70 12.11 -5.76
C ARG A 542 -18.41 11.12 -6.68
N LEU A 543 -18.45 11.44 -7.97
CA LEU A 543 -19.19 10.66 -8.96
C LEU A 543 -18.61 9.24 -9.13
N ARG A 544 -17.30 9.12 -9.40
CA ARG A 544 -16.67 7.82 -9.75
C ARG A 544 -16.69 6.82 -8.60
N PHE A 545 -16.30 7.28 -7.40
CA PHE A 545 -16.30 6.40 -6.24
C PHE A 545 -17.73 6.03 -5.79
N ALA A 546 -18.75 6.80 -6.16
CA ALA A 546 -20.15 6.43 -5.93
C ALA A 546 -20.77 5.59 -7.07
N GLY A 547 -19.99 5.20 -8.08
CA GLY A 547 -20.45 4.38 -9.22
C GLY A 547 -21.31 5.13 -10.23
N ARG A 548 -20.98 6.39 -10.51
CA ARG A 548 -21.57 7.20 -11.60
C ARG A 548 -20.74 7.15 -12.88
#